data_AF-A0A293LM10-F1
#
_entry.id   AF-A0A293LM10-F1
#
_cell.length_a   1.000
_cell.length_b   1.000
_cell.length_c   1.000
_cell.angle_alpha   90.00
_cell.angle_beta   90.00
_cell.angle_gamma   90.00
#
_symmetry.space_group_name_H-M   'P 1'
#
loop_
_entity.id
_entity.type
_entity.pdbx_description
1 polymer ?
#
loop_
_entity_poly.entity_id
_entity_poly.type
_entity_poly.pdbx_seq_one_letter_code
_entity_poly.pdbx_strand_id
1 'polypeptide(L)'
;MESQEHADNEYETQILGATPQAIVDSLYNIYFDRLQDRTFLLKEVVRKITKDDTDKLEEKFEAIFEKNVERINKEFDRFEVFLLSNILDIPPHVLLPEDSVHRSPKVYSLLKVEVDKLNEEIKREKYQREALLQELEQQMVMKRDLLERRERLQQFSVDKEQ
;
A
#
# COMPACT_ATOMS: atom_id res chain seq x y z
N MET A 1 29.23 10.83 11.82
CA MET A 1 28.98 9.68 10.93
C MET A 1 28.26 8.66 11.77
N GLU A 2 26.94 8.81 11.98
CA GLU A 2 26.19 7.91 12.87
C GLU A 2 24.66 8.06 12.67
N SER A 3 24.21 8.32 11.43
CA SER A 3 22.79 8.65 11.20
C SER A 3 22.21 8.08 9.91
N GLN A 4 22.81 7.03 9.31
CA GLN A 4 22.32 6.47 8.04
C GLN A 4 21.85 5.01 8.11
N GLU A 5 22.14 4.24 9.16
CA GLU A 5 21.93 2.79 9.12
C GLU A 5 20.50 2.32 9.46
N HIS A 6 19.60 3.23 9.82
CA HIS A 6 18.21 2.90 10.21
C HIS A 6 17.14 3.29 9.18
N ALA A 7 17.52 3.86 8.03
CA ALA A 7 16.58 4.21 6.95
C ALA A 7 16.42 3.08 5.90
N ASP A 8 17.23 2.03 5.97
CA ASP A 8 17.63 1.26 4.79
C ASP A 8 16.81 -0.01 4.47
N ASN A 9 15.65 -0.26 5.09
CA ASN A 9 14.86 -1.47 4.78
C ASN A 9 13.33 -1.26 4.67
N GLU A 10 12.86 -0.01 4.48
CA GLU A 10 11.42 0.25 4.36
C GLU A 10 10.80 -0.43 3.13
N TYR A 11 11.56 -0.51 2.04
CA TYR A 11 11.11 -1.08 0.77
C TYR A 11 11.01 -2.60 0.83
N GLU A 12 12.01 -3.21 1.45
CA GLU A 12 12.09 -4.63 1.79
C GLU A 12 10.95 -5.00 2.73
N THR A 13 10.67 -4.15 3.71
CA THR A 13 9.57 -4.37 4.67
C THR A 13 8.21 -4.34 3.98
N GLN A 14 8.03 -3.50 2.94
CA GLN A 14 6.77 -3.42 2.19
C GLN A 14 6.44 -4.76 1.52
N ILE A 15 7.42 -5.46 0.93
CA ILE A 15 7.18 -6.76 0.29
C ILE A 15 7.21 -7.93 1.29
N LEU A 16 8.11 -7.89 2.28
CA LEU A 16 8.32 -8.99 3.23
C LEU A 16 7.29 -8.99 4.37
N GLY A 17 6.64 -7.86 4.65
CA GLY A 17 5.70 -7.68 5.76
C GLY A 17 6.36 -7.58 7.14
N ALA A 18 7.68 -7.72 7.20
CA ALA A 18 8.53 -7.55 8.37
C ALA A 18 9.91 -7.04 7.91
N THR A 19 10.67 -6.44 8.82
CA THR A 19 12.02 -6.01 8.50
C THR A 19 12.92 -7.23 8.26
N PRO A 20 13.86 -7.18 7.29
CA PRO A 20 14.85 -8.23 7.08
C PRO A 20 15.56 -8.66 8.37
N GLN A 21 15.91 -7.69 9.21
CA GLN A 21 16.54 -7.94 10.51
C GLN A 21 15.67 -8.81 11.42
N ALA A 22 14.38 -8.49 11.54
CA ALA A 22 13.46 -9.26 12.39
C ALA A 22 13.29 -10.70 11.91
N ILE A 23 13.38 -10.94 10.58
CA ILE A 23 13.34 -12.29 10.01
C ILE A 23 14.60 -13.07 10.42
N VAL A 24 15.77 -12.46 10.30
CA VAL A 24 17.05 -13.08 10.68
C VAL A 24 17.08 -13.39 12.18
N ASP A 25 16.68 -12.44 13.02
CA ASP A 25 16.60 -12.62 14.48
C ASP A 25 15.65 -13.77 14.84
N SER A 26 14.51 -13.86 14.16
CA SER A 26 13.54 -14.95 14.36
C SER A 26 14.15 -16.31 14.00
N LEU A 27 14.90 -16.39 12.89
CA LEU A 27 15.60 -17.62 12.49
C LEU A 27 16.67 -18.02 13.50
N TYR A 28 17.43 -17.05 14.01
CA TYR A 28 18.43 -17.29 15.04
C TYR A 28 17.79 -17.87 16.30
N ASN A 29 16.72 -17.25 16.79
CA ASN A 29 16.01 -17.71 17.98
C ASN A 29 15.44 -19.12 17.80
N ILE A 30 14.80 -19.41 16.66
CA ILE A 30 14.28 -20.76 16.36
C ILE A 30 15.42 -21.79 16.37
N TYR A 31 16.58 -21.44 15.81
CA TYR A 31 17.73 -22.34 15.79
C TYR A 31 18.29 -22.55 17.19
N PHE A 32 18.44 -21.48 17.97
CA PHE A 32 18.93 -21.51 19.33
C PHE A 32 18.04 -22.35 20.26
N ASP A 33 16.72 -22.14 20.21
CA ASP A 33 15.73 -22.91 20.97
C ASP A 33 15.85 -24.41 20.64
N ARG A 34 15.99 -24.74 19.35
CA ARG A 34 16.19 -26.12 18.92
C ARG A 34 17.51 -26.71 19.42
N LEU A 35 18.59 -25.94 19.44
CA LEU A 35 19.87 -26.39 19.99
C LEU A 35 19.72 -26.72 21.47
N GLN A 36 19.06 -25.85 22.23
CA GLN A 36 18.81 -26.03 23.66
C GLN A 36 17.98 -27.29 23.91
N ASP A 37 16.87 -27.45 23.21
CA ASP A 37 16.00 -28.63 23.31
C ASP A 37 16.74 -29.94 22.98
N ARG A 38 17.54 -29.93 21.90
CA ARG A 38 18.28 -31.12 21.46
C ARG A 38 19.41 -31.47 22.42
N THR A 39 20.11 -30.47 22.94
CA THR A 39 21.14 -30.66 23.97
C THR A 39 20.53 -31.25 25.24
N PHE A 40 19.39 -30.74 25.67
CA PHE A 40 18.66 -31.25 26.83
C PHE A 40 18.21 -32.71 26.62
N LEU A 41 17.60 -33.02 25.47
CA LEU A 41 17.18 -34.39 25.16
C LEU A 41 18.37 -35.36 25.09
N LEU A 42 19.50 -34.92 24.51
CA LEU A 42 20.71 -35.73 24.46
C LEU A 42 21.26 -36.00 25.86
N LYS A 43 21.26 -34.99 26.74
CA LYS A 43 21.64 -35.13 28.14
C LYS A 43 20.78 -36.17 28.86
N GLU A 44 19.46 -36.09 28.70
CA GLU A 44 18.51 -37.05 29.30
C GLU A 44 18.70 -38.49 28.78
N VAL A 45 19.00 -38.65 27.49
CA VAL A 45 19.32 -39.97 26.91
C VAL A 45 20.62 -40.52 27.49
N VAL A 46 21.67 -39.71 27.56
CA VAL A 46 22.96 -40.14 28.12
C VAL A 46 22.80 -40.52 29.58
N ARG A 47 22.10 -39.70 30.38
CA ARG A 47 21.79 -39.96 31.79
C ARG A 47 21.11 -41.32 32.00
N LYS A 48 20.12 -41.66 31.14
CA LYS A 48 19.44 -42.96 31.18
C LYS A 48 20.34 -44.14 30.82
N ILE A 49 21.28 -43.95 29.90
CA ILE A 49 22.20 -45.01 29.45
C ILE A 49 23.30 -45.26 30.50
N THR A 50 23.92 -44.20 31.02
CA THR A 50 25.03 -44.31 31.97
C THR A 50 24.54 -44.62 33.39
N LYS A 51 23.25 -44.42 33.68
CA LYS A 51 22.65 -44.45 35.03
C LYS A 51 23.41 -43.55 36.02
N ASP A 52 24.06 -42.54 35.48
CA ASP A 52 24.97 -41.68 36.22
C ASP A 52 24.30 -40.34 36.46
N ASP A 53 24.10 -40.01 37.74
CA ASP A 53 23.41 -38.81 38.22
C ASP A 53 24.42 -37.78 38.73
N THR A 54 25.57 -37.70 38.06
CA THR A 54 26.69 -36.90 38.53
C THR A 54 26.63 -35.46 38.03
N ASP A 55 26.92 -34.50 38.90
CA ASP A 55 27.09 -33.07 38.58
C ASP A 55 28.11 -32.86 37.43
N LYS A 56 29.03 -33.80 37.25
CA LYS A 56 30.01 -33.85 36.15
C LYS A 56 29.38 -34.00 34.77
N LEU A 57 28.18 -34.59 34.68
CA LEU A 57 27.44 -34.70 33.42
C LEU A 57 26.87 -33.33 33.04
N GLU A 58 26.36 -32.58 34.01
CA GLU A 58 25.83 -31.23 33.81
C GLU A 58 26.93 -30.30 33.29
N GLU A 59 28.07 -30.23 34.00
CA GLU A 59 29.23 -29.39 33.63
C GLU A 59 29.74 -29.71 32.21
N LYS A 60 29.78 -30.99 31.83
CA LYS A 60 30.20 -31.40 30.48
C LYS A 60 29.20 -30.99 29.41
N PHE A 61 27.90 -31.12 29.66
CA PHE A 61 26.88 -30.73 28.70
C PHE A 61 26.76 -29.21 28.58
N GLU A 62 26.95 -28.47 29.67
CA GLU A 62 27.10 -27.01 29.65
C GLU A 62 28.29 -26.60 28.78
N ALA A 63 29.48 -27.17 29.00
CA ALA A 63 30.66 -26.87 28.17
C ALA A 63 30.46 -27.24 26.68
N ILE A 64 29.75 -28.34 26.39
CA ILE A 64 29.38 -28.70 25.00
C ILE A 64 28.40 -27.68 24.44
N PHE A 65 27.40 -27.26 25.21
CA PHE A 65 26.42 -26.27 24.78
C PHE A 65 27.08 -24.93 24.46
N GLU A 66 27.88 -24.39 25.37
CA GLU A 66 28.61 -23.13 25.20
C GLU A 66 29.48 -23.16 23.94
N LYS A 67 30.26 -24.23 23.75
CA LYS A 67 31.09 -24.38 22.55
C LYS A 67 30.28 -24.44 21.26
N ASN A 68 29.09 -25.04 21.29
CA ASN A 68 28.21 -25.04 20.13
C ASN A 68 27.64 -23.65 19.89
N VAL A 69 27.18 -22.95 20.93
CA VAL A 69 26.65 -21.58 20.83
C VAL A 69 27.70 -20.64 20.23
N GLU A 70 28.94 -20.65 20.72
CA GLU A 70 30.02 -19.84 20.15
C GLU A 70 30.24 -20.10 18.67
N ARG A 71 30.22 -21.39 18.27
CA ARG A 71 30.39 -21.78 16.87
C ARG A 71 29.21 -21.31 16.03
N ILE A 72 27.99 -21.44 16.55
CA ILE A 72 26.77 -21.05 15.85
C ILE A 72 26.75 -19.54 15.65
N ASN A 73 27.03 -18.74 16.67
CA ASN A 73 27.05 -17.28 16.57
C ASN A 73 27.96 -16.84 15.42
N LYS A 74 29.20 -17.36 15.39
CA LYS A 74 30.16 -17.03 14.34
C LYS A 74 29.71 -17.41 12.92
N GLU A 75 29.06 -18.55 12.76
CA GLU A 75 28.54 -18.96 11.45
C GLU A 75 27.24 -18.22 11.11
N PHE A 76 26.44 -17.87 12.11
CA PHE A 76 25.18 -17.16 11.94
C PHE A 76 25.43 -15.70 11.57
N ASP A 77 26.47 -15.04 12.10
CA ASP A 77 26.89 -13.70 11.67
C ASP A 77 27.17 -13.66 10.16
N ARG A 78 27.84 -14.70 9.63
CA ARG A 78 28.12 -14.82 8.19
C ARG A 78 26.85 -15.10 7.39
N PHE A 79 25.97 -15.93 7.96
CA PHE A 79 24.70 -16.29 7.34
C PHE A 79 23.73 -15.09 7.29
N GLU A 80 23.69 -14.29 8.35
CA GLU A 80 22.95 -13.04 8.46
C GLU A 80 23.38 -12.07 7.36
N VAL A 81 24.68 -11.77 7.27
CA VAL A 81 25.20 -10.87 6.24
C VAL A 81 24.84 -11.36 4.84
N PHE A 82 24.92 -12.68 4.60
CA PHE A 82 24.54 -13.27 3.33
C PHE A 82 23.04 -13.12 3.03
N LEU A 83 22.17 -13.42 4.01
CA LEU A 83 20.73 -13.29 3.88
C LEU A 83 20.32 -11.85 3.58
N LEU A 84 20.80 -10.90 4.40
CA LEU A 84 20.49 -9.50 4.27
C LEU A 84 20.95 -8.96 2.92
N SER A 85 22.17 -9.27 2.47
CA SER A 85 22.74 -8.65 1.26
C SER A 85 22.34 -9.32 -0.05
N ASN A 86 21.86 -10.57 -0.06
CA ASN A 86 21.64 -11.32 -1.30
C ASN A 86 20.21 -11.84 -1.48
N ILE A 87 19.47 -12.05 -0.39
CA ILE A 87 18.15 -12.70 -0.43
C ILE A 87 17.05 -11.73 -0.01
N LEU A 88 17.30 -10.95 1.05
CA LEU A 88 16.32 -10.03 1.62
C LEU A 88 16.50 -8.59 1.15
N ASP A 89 17.52 -8.31 0.33
CA ASP A 89 17.77 -7.01 -0.30
C ASP A 89 16.96 -6.86 -1.60
N ILE A 90 16.32 -5.70 -1.79
CA ILE A 90 15.72 -5.35 -3.07
C ILE A 90 16.70 -4.45 -3.83
N PRO A 91 17.20 -4.88 -5.00
CA PRO A 91 18.13 -4.06 -5.76
C PRO A 91 17.52 -2.70 -6.13
N PRO A 92 18.28 -1.59 -6.10
CA PRO A 92 17.75 -0.23 -6.26
C PRO A 92 17.16 0.06 -7.65
N HIS A 93 17.40 -0.82 -8.63
CA HIS A 93 16.86 -0.72 -9.98
C HIS A 93 15.55 -1.50 -10.17
N VAL A 94 15.12 -2.26 -9.16
CA VAL A 94 13.88 -3.03 -9.17
C VAL A 94 12.77 -2.17 -8.57
N LEU A 95 11.70 -2.02 -9.34
CA LEU A 95 10.49 -1.37 -8.89
C LEU A 95 9.45 -2.43 -8.57
N LEU A 96 8.93 -2.38 -7.34
CA LEU A 96 7.86 -3.26 -6.89
C LEU A 96 6.58 -3.09 -7.73
N PRO A 97 5.76 -4.14 -7.89
CA PRO A 97 4.50 -4.09 -8.63
C PRO A 97 3.54 -2.99 -8.14
N GLU A 98 3.52 -2.75 -6.83
CA GLU A 98 2.71 -1.74 -6.14
C GLU A 98 3.04 -0.33 -6.64
N ASP A 99 4.31 -0.09 -6.96
CA ASP A 99 4.82 1.20 -7.42
C ASP A 99 4.76 1.37 -8.94
N SER A 100 4.15 0.43 -9.66
CA SER A 100 4.03 0.47 -11.12
C SER A 100 3.43 1.79 -11.66
N VAL A 101 2.60 2.47 -10.87
CA VAL A 101 2.06 3.80 -11.16
C VAL A 101 3.14 4.86 -11.37
N HIS A 102 4.30 4.72 -10.74
CA HIS A 102 5.44 5.62 -10.87
C HIS A 102 6.22 5.43 -12.18
N ARG A 103 5.95 4.37 -12.97
CA ARG A 103 6.62 4.15 -14.27
C ARG A 103 6.24 5.17 -15.33
N SER A 104 5.02 5.73 -15.28
CA SER A 104 4.51 6.62 -16.34
C SER A 104 3.84 7.89 -15.79
N PRO A 105 4.59 8.79 -15.14
CA PRO A 105 4.04 10.03 -14.58
C PRO A 105 3.43 10.95 -15.65
N LYS A 106 3.86 10.82 -16.92
CA LYS A 106 3.41 11.65 -18.03
C LYS A 106 1.91 11.50 -18.33
N VAL A 107 1.34 10.31 -18.13
CA VAL A 107 -0.08 10.04 -18.42
C VAL A 107 -1.00 10.87 -17.51
N TYR A 108 -0.61 11.05 -16.24
CA TYR A 108 -1.40 11.80 -15.27
C TYR A 108 -1.55 13.29 -15.66
N SER A 109 -0.48 13.92 -16.15
CA SER A 109 -0.51 15.34 -16.53
C SER A 109 -1.45 15.61 -17.71
N LEU A 110 -1.44 14.74 -18.72
CA LEU A 110 -2.32 14.86 -19.89
C LEU A 110 -3.77 14.60 -19.50
N LEU A 111 -4.01 13.56 -18.71
CA LEU A 111 -5.34 13.21 -18.22
C LEU A 111 -5.94 14.34 -17.35
N LYS A 112 -5.12 15.00 -16.53
CA LYS A 112 -5.57 16.15 -15.73
C LYS A 112 -6.04 17.30 -16.61
N VAL A 113 -5.27 17.64 -17.66
CA VAL A 113 -5.66 18.68 -18.62
C VAL A 113 -6.97 18.32 -19.34
N GLU A 114 -7.15 17.05 -19.70
CA GLU A 114 -8.38 16.57 -20.32
C GLU A 114 -9.59 16.67 -19.38
N VAL A 115 -9.43 16.26 -18.12
CA VAL A 115 -10.46 16.39 -17.07
C VAL A 115 -10.83 17.86 -16.85
N ASP A 116 -9.85 18.76 -16.81
CA ASP A 116 -10.10 20.20 -16.64
C ASP A 116 -10.89 20.77 -17.83
N LYS A 117 -10.53 20.41 -19.06
CA LYS A 117 -11.26 20.82 -20.27
C LYS A 117 -12.71 20.32 -20.29
N LEU A 118 -12.93 19.05 -19.97
CA LEU A 118 -14.27 18.46 -19.89
C LEU A 118 -15.13 19.17 -18.83
N ASN A 119 -14.54 19.51 -17.68
CA ASN A 119 -15.26 20.27 -16.65
C ASN A 119 -15.65 21.68 -17.11
N GLU A 120 -14.80 22.36 -17.87
CA GLU A 120 -15.14 23.66 -18.47
C GLU A 120 -16.25 23.55 -19.51
N GLU A 121 -16.22 22.50 -20.35
CA GLU A 121 -17.28 22.21 -21.32
C GLU A 121 -18.62 21.97 -20.64
N ILE A 122 -18.65 21.09 -19.62
CA ILE A 122 -19.86 20.82 -18.84
C ILE A 122 -20.43 22.10 -18.22
N LYS A 123 -19.57 23.01 -17.71
CA LYS A 123 -20.02 24.30 -17.18
C LYS A 123 -20.65 25.16 -18.27
N ARG A 124 -20.00 25.27 -19.45
CA ARG A 124 -20.53 26.05 -20.57
C ARG A 124 -21.87 25.50 -21.05
N GLU A 125 -22.00 24.18 -21.19
CA GLU A 125 -23.27 23.55 -21.58
C GLU A 125 -24.38 23.79 -20.56
N LYS A 126 -24.06 23.75 -19.26
CA LYS A 126 -25.04 24.08 -18.20
C LYS A 126 -25.55 25.52 -18.34
N TYR A 127 -24.64 26.49 -18.53
CA TYR A 127 -25.03 27.89 -18.72
C TYR A 127 -25.86 28.09 -19.99
N GLN A 128 -25.48 27.45 -21.09
CA GLN A 128 -26.25 27.51 -22.34
C GLN A 128 -27.65 26.92 -22.16
N ARG A 129 -27.76 25.78 -21.45
CA ARG A 129 -29.06 25.16 -21.16
C ARG A 129 -29.95 26.08 -20.32
N GLU A 130 -29.40 26.72 -19.29
CA GLU A 130 -30.13 27.67 -18.46
C GLU A 130 -30.61 28.89 -19.27
N ALA A 131 -29.77 29.44 -20.14
CA ALA A 131 -30.15 30.55 -21.02
C ALA A 131 -31.29 30.16 -21.99
N LEU A 132 -31.21 28.95 -22.58
CA LEU A 132 -32.25 28.43 -23.46
C LEU A 132 -33.58 28.21 -22.73
N LEU A 133 -33.54 27.72 -21.48
CA LEU A 133 -34.75 27.56 -20.66
C LEU A 133 -35.39 28.92 -20.36
N GLN A 134 -34.58 29.93 -20.04
CA GLN A 134 -35.07 31.29 -19.80
C GLN A 134 -35.69 31.91 -21.06
N GLU A 135 -35.07 31.73 -22.23
CA GLU A 135 -35.61 32.21 -23.50
C GLU A 135 -36.95 31.52 -23.82
N LEU A 136 -37.04 30.21 -23.58
CA LEU A 136 -38.27 29.46 -23.79
C LEU A 136 -39.43 29.98 -22.91
N GLU A 137 -39.16 30.31 -21.64
CA GLU A 137 -40.14 30.94 -20.75
C GLU A 137 -40.61 32.30 -21.28
N GLN A 138 -39.68 33.15 -21.73
CA GLN A 138 -40.01 34.45 -22.31
C GLN A 138 -40.87 34.30 -23.57
N GLN A 139 -40.55 33.35 -24.45
CA GLN A 139 -41.34 33.05 -25.64
C GLN A 139 -42.75 32.56 -25.28
N MET A 140 -42.89 31.75 -24.23
CA MET A 140 -44.20 31.31 -23.75
C MET A 140 -45.07 32.47 -23.24
N VAL A 141 -44.48 33.41 -22.48
CA VAL A 141 -45.18 34.61 -22.02
C VAL A 141 -45.59 35.49 -23.20
N MET A 142 -44.66 35.78 -24.11
CA MET A 142 -44.93 36.61 -25.29
C MET A 142 -46.01 35.98 -26.19
N LYS A 143 -46.00 34.66 -26.36
CA LYS A 143 -47.03 33.94 -27.12
C LYS A 143 -48.41 34.09 -26.47
N ARG A 144 -48.50 34.00 -25.14
CA ARG A 144 -49.76 34.21 -24.41
C ARG A 144 -50.28 35.63 -24.62
N ASP A 145 -49.43 36.64 -24.44
CA ASP A 145 -49.80 38.05 -24.61
C ASP A 145 -50.29 38.34 -26.04
N LEU A 146 -49.63 37.76 -27.06
CA LEU A 146 -50.03 37.91 -28.45
C LEU A 146 -51.39 37.25 -28.74
N LEU A 147 -51.65 36.07 -28.16
CA LEU A 147 -52.95 35.39 -28.28
C LEU A 147 -54.07 36.22 -27.64
N GLU A 148 -53.85 36.73 -26.42
CA GLU A 148 -54.82 37.59 -25.74
C GLU A 148 -55.09 38.88 -26.53
N ARG A 149 -54.05 39.54 -27.05
CA ARG A 149 -54.21 40.74 -27.88
C ARG A 149 -54.97 40.44 -29.16
N ARG A 150 -54.70 39.31 -29.82
CA ARG A 150 -55.42 38.87 -31.01
C ARG A 150 -56.91 38.67 -30.72
N GLU A 151 -57.24 38.00 -29.62
CA GLU A 151 -58.64 37.77 -29.21
C GLU A 151 -59.39 39.08 -28.94
N ARG A 152 -58.75 40.03 -28.23
CA ARG A 152 -59.32 41.37 -28.03
C ARG A 152 -59.60 42.09 -29.34
N LEU A 153 -58.64 42.06 -30.29
CA LEU A 153 -58.83 42.69 -31.60
C LEU A 153 -59.97 42.04 -32.39
N GLN A 154 -60.15 40.72 -32.29
CA GLN A 154 -61.25 40.00 -32.92
C GLN A 154 -62.62 40.40 -32.31
N GLN A 155 -62.70 40.58 -30.99
CA GLN A 155 -63.91 41.10 -30.34
C GLN A 155 -64.26 42.52 -30.82
N PHE A 156 -63.26 43.41 -30.90
CA PHE A 156 -63.47 44.78 -31.42
C PHE A 156 -63.89 44.84 -32.90
N SER A 157 -63.50 43.86 -33.72
CA SER A 157 -63.97 43.77 -35.11
C SER A 157 -65.41 43.27 -35.22
N VAL A 158 -65.86 42.40 -34.30
CA VAL A 158 -67.24 41.88 -34.27
C VAL A 158 -68.22 42.92 -33.73
N ASP A 159 -67.82 43.71 -32.73
CA ASP A 159 -68.65 44.79 -32.16
C ASP A 159 -68.83 45.99 -33.12
N LYS A 160 -68.03 46.09 -34.19
CA LYS A 160 -68.18 47.12 -35.24
C LYS A 160 -69.13 46.72 -36.37
N GLU A 161 -69.58 45.46 -36.43
CA GLU A 161 -70.49 44.94 -37.46
C GLU A 161 -71.93 44.72 -36.95
N GLN A 162 -72.25 45.13 -35.71
CA GLN A 162 -73.62 45.24 -35.17
C GLN A 162 -74.06 46.70 -35.10
#